data_AF-A0A497FSS0-F1
#
_entry.id   AF-A0A497FSS0-F1
#
_cell.length_a   1.000
_cell.length_b   1.000
_cell.length_c   1.000
_cell.angle_alpha   90.00
_cell.angle_beta   90.00
_cell.angle_gamma   90.00
#
_symmetry.space_group_name_H-M   'P 1'
#
loop_
_entity.id
_entity.type
_entity.pdbx_description
1 polymer ?
#
loop_
_entity_poly.entity_id
_entity_poly.type
_entity_poly.pdbx_seq_one_letter_code
_entity_poly.pdbx_strand_id
1 'polypeptide(L)'
;MKGLRLNKKAIVGIEAAIVMIAFVVIAAAFAFMVVNMGLYSTQRSQESIQQGLKEASCPLTVDGSILLKTDENYANNVSVIIIPLKTMGVKYVPMWQNETTVSIKIGKRVAVANIYAGINHTINPTLMTFDSIISNLTGKGGHLMKWWTTMLQTPSVSDESVSGTFDTTGGSGTLAHVPIVPGTVSITVTGTSGGSQKTVIFTDNGNGTLTGNQTGSSGTIDYETGAVTLTFGLTFESTPTVTASYQYYVGTRTGAVLVIQNDNGDDSLDFYEKGYLIIILDASQRAQPRDNVLVEIRPEKSAPLSISFVVPEAIPADSYVTLD
;
A
#
# COMPACT_ATOMS: atom_id res chain seq x y z
N MET A 1 -50.46 -22.61 -96.65
CA MET A 1 -49.69 -23.41 -95.66
C MET A 1 -48.53 -22.56 -95.13
N LYS A 2 -48.28 -22.66 -93.82
CA LYS A 2 -47.29 -21.97 -92.95
C LYS A 2 -46.10 -21.26 -93.64
N GLY A 3 -45.97 -19.95 -93.41
CA GLY A 3 -44.71 -19.22 -93.54
C GLY A 3 -43.84 -19.41 -92.29
N LEU A 4 -42.60 -19.85 -92.48
CA LEU A 4 -41.58 -20.06 -91.44
C LEU A 4 -41.28 -18.76 -90.69
N ARG A 5 -41.37 -18.80 -89.35
CA ARG A 5 -40.77 -17.79 -88.47
C ARG A 5 -39.26 -18.05 -88.38
N LEU A 6 -38.43 -17.15 -88.92
CA LEU A 6 -36.99 -17.11 -88.67
C LEU A 6 -36.75 -16.64 -87.23
N ASN A 7 -36.50 -17.57 -86.33
CA ASN A 7 -36.09 -17.28 -84.96
C ASN A 7 -34.57 -17.52 -84.85
N LYS A 8 -33.76 -16.59 -85.36
CA LYS A 8 -32.30 -16.60 -85.12
C LYS A 8 -32.04 -15.83 -83.82
N LYS A 9 -31.96 -16.56 -82.70
CA LYS A 9 -31.28 -16.05 -81.50
C LYS A 9 -29.78 -16.11 -81.75
N ALA A 10 -29.16 -14.99 -82.11
CA ALA A 10 -27.71 -14.86 -82.02
C ALA A 10 -27.38 -14.55 -80.55
N ILE A 11 -26.60 -15.41 -79.90
CA ILE A 11 -25.98 -15.08 -78.61
C ILE A 11 -24.97 -13.95 -78.87
N VAL A 12 -25.15 -12.83 -78.20
CA VAL A 12 -24.24 -11.68 -78.27
C VAL A 12 -23.17 -11.87 -77.19
N GLY A 13 -21.97 -12.32 -77.60
CA GLY A 13 -20.88 -12.64 -76.67
C GLY A 13 -20.37 -11.45 -75.85
N ILE A 14 -20.58 -10.22 -76.33
CA ILE A 14 -20.18 -9.01 -75.63
C ILE A 14 -21.04 -8.72 -74.39
N GLU A 15 -22.33 -9.09 -74.41
CA GLU A 15 -23.21 -8.98 -73.23
C GLU A 15 -22.76 -9.93 -72.13
N ALA A 16 -22.40 -11.18 -72.49
CA ALA A 16 -21.85 -12.15 -71.56
C ALA A 16 -20.49 -11.71 -70.98
N ALA A 17 -19.64 -11.05 -71.78
CA ALA A 17 -18.34 -10.55 -71.35
C ALA A 17 -18.47 -9.42 -70.30
N ILE A 18 -19.40 -8.48 -70.50
CA ILE A 18 -19.64 -7.39 -69.54
C ILE A 18 -20.17 -7.96 -68.21
N VAL A 19 -21.09 -8.92 -68.26
CA VAL A 19 -21.60 -9.62 -67.06
C VAL A 19 -20.48 -10.37 -66.34
N MET A 20 -19.58 -11.03 -67.06
CA MET A 20 -18.40 -11.71 -66.49
C MET A 20 -17.48 -10.73 -65.75
N ILE A 21 -17.17 -9.57 -66.36
CA ILE A 21 -16.33 -8.56 -65.70
C ILE A 21 -17.00 -8.05 -64.42
N ALA A 22 -18.29 -7.70 -64.49
CA ALA A 22 -19.04 -7.23 -63.32
C ALA A 22 -19.07 -8.28 -62.19
N PHE A 23 -19.29 -9.55 -62.54
CA PHE A 23 -19.29 -10.65 -61.58
C PHE A 23 -17.93 -10.85 -60.90
N VAL A 24 -16.84 -10.81 -61.69
CA VAL A 24 -15.48 -10.94 -61.16
C VAL A 24 -15.12 -9.77 -60.23
N VAL A 25 -15.53 -8.54 -60.55
CA VAL A 25 -15.29 -7.36 -59.69
C VAL A 25 -16.04 -7.48 -58.37
N ILE A 26 -17.32 -7.87 -58.39
CA ILE A 26 -18.11 -8.09 -57.17
C ILE A 26 -17.50 -9.22 -56.33
N ALA A 27 -17.11 -10.32 -56.98
CA ALA A 27 -16.46 -11.43 -56.31
C ALA A 27 -15.14 -11.03 -55.66
N ALA A 28 -14.31 -10.23 -56.35
CA ALA A 28 -13.04 -9.72 -55.83
C ALA A 28 -13.25 -8.78 -54.63
N ALA A 29 -14.23 -7.86 -54.70
CA ALA A 29 -14.56 -6.96 -53.60
C ALA A 29 -15.05 -7.74 -52.37
N PHE A 30 -15.93 -8.73 -52.58
CA PHE A 30 -16.42 -9.60 -51.50
C PHE A 30 -15.28 -10.44 -50.90
N ALA A 31 -14.42 -11.02 -51.72
CA ALA A 31 -13.27 -11.79 -51.27
C ALA A 31 -12.31 -10.94 -50.41
N PHE A 32 -12.00 -9.72 -50.84
CA PHE A 32 -11.17 -8.80 -50.06
C PHE A 32 -11.80 -8.48 -48.70
N MET A 33 -13.11 -8.21 -48.67
CA MET A 33 -13.85 -7.95 -47.43
C MET A 33 -13.82 -9.15 -46.49
N VAL A 34 -14.11 -10.35 -47.01
CA VAL A 34 -14.13 -11.60 -46.25
C VAL A 34 -12.74 -11.93 -45.69
N VAL A 35 -11.68 -11.73 -46.47
CA VAL A 35 -10.30 -11.95 -46.00
C VAL A 35 -9.95 -11.00 -44.87
N ASN A 36 -10.21 -9.70 -45.02
CA ASN A 36 -9.85 -8.73 -43.98
C ASN A 36 -10.67 -8.91 -42.69
N MET A 37 -11.97 -9.20 -42.81
CA MET A 37 -12.80 -9.55 -41.65
C MET A 37 -12.37 -10.90 -41.04
N GLY A 38 -11.93 -11.86 -41.86
CA GLY A 38 -11.38 -13.13 -41.41
C GLY A 38 -10.06 -12.97 -40.63
N LEU A 39 -9.16 -12.12 -41.11
CA LEU A 39 -7.91 -11.77 -40.43
C LEU A 39 -8.17 -11.05 -39.11
N TYR A 40 -9.09 -10.08 -39.09
CA TYR A 40 -9.49 -9.38 -37.86
C TYR A 40 -10.10 -10.35 -36.83
N SER A 41 -10.96 -11.26 -37.28
CA SER A 41 -11.54 -12.31 -36.41
C SER A 41 -10.46 -13.22 -35.82
N THR A 42 -9.45 -13.58 -36.62
CA THR A 42 -8.31 -14.39 -36.17
C THR A 42 -7.46 -13.64 -35.14
N GLN A 43 -7.19 -12.36 -35.35
CA GLN A 43 -6.46 -11.51 -34.38
C GLN A 43 -7.20 -11.40 -33.04
N ARG A 44 -8.52 -11.13 -33.07
CA ARG A 44 -9.33 -11.09 -31.84
C ARG A 44 -9.40 -12.43 -31.13
N SER A 45 -9.41 -13.53 -31.88
CA SER A 45 -9.34 -14.88 -31.30
C SER A 45 -8.00 -15.11 -30.61
N GLN A 46 -6.88 -14.71 -31.23
CA GLN A 46 -5.55 -14.81 -30.63
C GLN A 46 -5.42 -13.98 -29.36
N GLU A 47 -5.89 -12.72 -29.37
CA GLU A 47 -5.89 -11.86 -28.18
C GLU A 47 -6.71 -12.45 -27.04
N SER A 48 -7.91 -12.95 -27.34
CA SER A 48 -8.79 -13.59 -26.34
C SER A 48 -8.15 -14.85 -25.74
N ILE A 49 -7.46 -15.65 -26.55
CA ILE A 49 -6.72 -16.83 -26.09
C ILE A 49 -5.55 -16.42 -25.18
N GLN A 50 -4.77 -15.40 -25.57
CA GLN A 50 -3.65 -14.92 -24.78
C GLN A 50 -4.09 -14.30 -23.45
N GLN A 51 -5.16 -13.48 -23.48
CA GLN A 51 -5.72 -12.89 -22.26
C GLN A 51 -6.29 -13.97 -21.34
N GLY A 52 -7.03 -14.95 -21.89
CA GLY A 52 -7.54 -16.09 -21.12
C GLY A 52 -6.43 -16.91 -20.46
N LEU A 53 -5.32 -17.15 -21.18
CA LEU A 53 -4.16 -17.83 -20.60
C LEU A 53 -3.51 -16.99 -19.48
N LYS A 54 -3.35 -15.67 -19.72
CA LYS A 54 -2.74 -14.75 -18.76
C LYS A 54 -3.54 -14.64 -17.47
N GLU A 55 -4.86 -14.51 -17.57
CA GLU A 55 -5.77 -14.41 -16.42
C GLU A 55 -5.90 -15.73 -15.65
N ALA A 56 -5.82 -16.88 -16.34
CA ALA A 56 -5.87 -18.19 -15.70
C ALA A 56 -4.55 -18.59 -15.01
N SER A 57 -3.41 -18.04 -15.45
CA SER A 57 -2.09 -18.34 -14.90
C SER A 57 -1.77 -17.48 -13.67
N CYS A 58 -1.11 -18.05 -12.66
CA CYS A 58 -0.53 -17.29 -11.56
C CYS A 58 0.96 -17.03 -11.85
N PRO A 59 1.34 -15.77 -12.16
CA PRO A 59 2.72 -15.44 -12.51
C PRO A 59 3.59 -15.15 -11.29
N LEU A 60 3.04 -15.13 -10.08
CA LEU A 60 3.77 -14.91 -8.83
C LEU A 60 3.99 -16.22 -8.10
N THR A 61 5.17 -16.40 -7.52
CA THR A 61 5.46 -17.52 -6.64
C THR A 61 6.32 -17.09 -5.47
N VAL A 62 6.27 -17.88 -4.40
CA VAL A 62 7.14 -17.68 -3.22
C VAL A 62 8.53 -18.24 -3.53
N ASP A 63 9.58 -17.45 -3.32
CA ASP A 63 10.98 -17.83 -3.59
C ASP A 63 11.81 -17.98 -2.30
N GLY A 64 11.48 -18.99 -1.50
CA GLY A 64 12.17 -19.30 -0.25
C GLY A 64 11.21 -19.44 0.93
N SER A 65 11.76 -19.47 2.14
CA SER A 65 10.98 -19.58 3.37
C SER A 65 10.35 -18.23 3.74
N ILE A 66 9.14 -18.27 4.28
CA ILE A 66 8.46 -17.08 4.82
C ILE A 66 9.09 -16.76 6.17
N LEU A 67 9.42 -15.49 6.42
CA LEU A 67 9.96 -15.07 7.70
C LEU A 67 8.91 -14.34 8.53
N LEU A 68 8.84 -14.68 9.80
CA LEU A 68 8.05 -13.99 10.81
C LEU A 68 9.00 -13.26 11.76
N LYS A 69 8.69 -12.01 12.07
CA LYS A 69 9.36 -11.24 13.11
C LYS A 69 8.37 -10.98 14.23
N THR A 70 8.77 -11.27 15.45
CA THR A 70 7.99 -10.91 16.63
C THR A 70 8.23 -9.48 17.04
N ASP A 71 7.29 -8.96 17.82
CA ASP A 71 7.48 -7.70 18.51
C ASP A 71 8.70 -7.69 19.45
N GLU A 72 9.25 -6.49 19.65
CA GLU A 72 10.41 -6.25 20.52
C GLU A 72 10.10 -6.55 22.00
N ASN A 73 8.89 -6.21 22.47
CA ASN A 73 8.55 -6.27 23.89
C ASN A 73 7.69 -7.50 24.24
N TYR A 74 6.87 -7.97 23.30
CA TYR A 74 5.94 -9.07 23.53
C TYR A 74 6.33 -10.31 22.75
N ALA A 75 6.83 -11.32 23.48
CA ALA A 75 6.99 -12.67 22.93
C ALA A 75 5.66 -13.19 22.37
N ASN A 76 5.72 -14.13 21.43
CA ASN A 76 4.57 -14.79 20.81
C ASN A 76 3.65 -13.92 19.92
N ASN A 77 3.89 -12.61 19.83
CA ASN A 77 3.14 -11.73 18.94
C ASN A 77 3.93 -11.43 17.68
N VAL A 78 3.44 -11.87 16.52
CA VAL A 78 4.07 -11.59 15.23
C VAL A 78 3.69 -10.17 14.78
N SER A 79 4.70 -9.34 14.56
CA SER A 79 4.55 -7.95 14.12
C SER A 79 4.79 -7.78 12.62
N VAL A 80 5.70 -8.55 12.02
CA VAL A 80 6.04 -8.46 10.60
C VAL A 80 6.06 -9.85 9.95
N ILE A 81 5.52 -9.95 8.75
CA ILE A 81 5.56 -11.13 7.89
C ILE A 81 6.31 -10.74 6.61
N ILE A 82 7.33 -11.51 6.25
CA ILE A 82 8.18 -11.27 5.08
C ILE A 82 8.03 -12.45 4.14
N ILE A 83 7.53 -12.19 2.93
CA ILE A 83 7.29 -13.19 1.91
C ILE A 83 8.23 -12.88 0.74
N PRO A 84 9.23 -13.73 0.46
CA PRO A 84 10.04 -13.58 -0.75
C PRO A 84 9.21 -13.95 -1.97
N LEU A 85 9.15 -13.06 -2.96
CA LEU A 85 8.39 -13.23 -4.19
C LEU A 85 9.32 -13.17 -5.40
N LYS A 86 8.98 -13.96 -6.42
CA LYS A 86 9.51 -13.81 -7.78
C LYS A 86 8.41 -14.03 -8.80
N THR A 87 8.67 -13.63 -10.02
CA THR A 87 7.80 -13.97 -11.14
C THR A 87 8.18 -15.31 -11.77
N MET A 88 7.19 -15.99 -12.35
CA MET A 88 7.34 -17.26 -13.04
C MET A 88 6.52 -17.25 -14.33
N GLY A 89 7.14 -17.63 -15.44
CA GLY A 89 6.44 -17.84 -16.71
C GLY A 89 5.99 -16.57 -17.46
N VAL A 90 6.32 -15.37 -16.94
CA VAL A 90 6.06 -14.08 -17.60
C VAL A 90 7.28 -13.18 -17.51
N LYS A 91 7.34 -12.15 -18.37
CA LYS A 91 8.43 -11.16 -18.34
C LYS A 91 8.35 -10.27 -17.10
N TYR A 92 7.14 -9.87 -16.71
CA TYR A 92 6.90 -8.98 -15.59
C TYR A 92 5.47 -9.16 -15.06
N VAL A 93 5.25 -8.78 -13.81
CA VAL A 93 3.93 -8.67 -13.19
C VAL A 93 3.73 -7.24 -12.73
N PRO A 94 2.70 -6.52 -13.22
CA PRO A 94 2.40 -5.19 -12.71
C PRO A 94 1.97 -5.28 -11.24
N MET A 95 2.65 -4.54 -10.39
CA MET A 95 2.49 -4.57 -8.93
C MET A 95 2.29 -3.15 -8.37
N TRP A 96 1.72 -2.25 -9.18
CA TRP A 96 1.35 -0.91 -8.70
C TRP A 96 0.25 -0.99 -7.63
N GLN A 97 0.29 -0.06 -6.67
CA GLN A 97 -0.69 0.13 -5.59
C GLN A 97 -2.16 0.08 -6.05
N ASN A 98 -2.48 0.59 -7.25
CA ASN A 98 -3.86 0.63 -7.75
C ASN A 98 -4.28 -0.60 -8.58
N GLU A 99 -3.32 -1.43 -8.99
CA GLU A 99 -3.53 -2.58 -9.85
C GLU A 99 -3.46 -3.90 -9.08
N THR A 100 -2.77 -3.91 -7.94
CA THR A 100 -2.64 -5.08 -7.07
C THR A 100 -3.32 -4.85 -5.72
N THR A 101 -4.00 -5.88 -5.23
CA THR A 101 -4.51 -5.89 -3.85
C THR A 101 -3.87 -7.00 -3.05
N VAL A 102 -3.50 -6.69 -1.81
CA VAL A 102 -3.03 -7.69 -0.84
C VAL A 102 -4.05 -7.70 0.29
N SER A 103 -4.71 -8.84 0.49
CA SER A 103 -5.63 -9.06 1.59
C SER A 103 -5.01 -10.01 2.61
N ILE A 104 -5.36 -9.81 3.87
CA ILE A 104 -4.87 -10.66 4.96
C ILE A 104 -6.00 -11.03 5.91
N LYS A 105 -5.99 -12.28 6.33
CA LYS A 105 -6.85 -12.81 7.40
C LYS A 105 -5.96 -13.46 8.46
N ILE A 106 -6.22 -13.14 9.72
CA ILE A 106 -5.49 -13.69 10.86
C ILE A 106 -6.50 -14.28 11.84
N GLY A 107 -6.43 -15.60 12.00
CA GLY A 107 -7.30 -16.36 12.88
C GLY A 107 -8.78 -16.12 12.58
N LYS A 108 -9.54 -15.80 13.62
CA LYS A 108 -10.98 -15.46 13.55
C LYS A 108 -11.28 -13.97 13.79
N ARG A 109 -10.27 -13.19 14.17
CA ARG A 109 -10.43 -11.82 14.69
C ARG A 109 -10.21 -10.74 13.64
N VAL A 110 -9.26 -10.96 12.73
CA VAL A 110 -8.79 -9.91 11.83
C VAL A 110 -8.95 -10.37 10.38
N ALA A 111 -9.60 -9.53 9.58
CA ALA A 111 -9.64 -9.66 8.13
C ALA A 111 -9.58 -8.25 7.53
N VAL A 112 -8.56 -7.98 6.73
CA VAL A 112 -8.33 -6.67 6.12
C VAL A 112 -8.28 -6.84 4.60
N ALA A 113 -9.08 -6.03 3.89
CA ALA A 113 -9.35 -6.23 2.47
C ALA A 113 -8.19 -5.82 1.55
N ASN A 114 -7.61 -4.63 1.75
CA ASN A 114 -6.43 -4.19 1.01
C ASN A 114 -5.47 -3.47 1.96
N ILE A 115 -4.28 -4.03 2.11
CA ILE A 115 -3.18 -3.45 2.89
C ILE A 115 -2.02 -3.02 2.00
N TYR A 116 -2.15 -3.13 0.68
CA TYR A 116 -1.04 -2.93 -0.24
C TYR A 116 -0.77 -1.44 -0.52
N ALA A 117 0.48 -1.03 -0.28
CA ALA A 117 0.97 0.32 -0.46
C ALA A 117 1.76 0.50 -1.77
N GLY A 118 1.97 -0.56 -2.57
CA GLY A 118 2.79 -0.51 -3.79
C GLY A 118 4.24 -0.94 -3.57
N ILE A 119 5.08 -0.61 -4.56
CA ILE A 119 6.52 -0.89 -4.54
C ILE A 119 7.26 0.27 -3.86
N ASN A 120 8.30 -0.06 -3.09
CA ASN A 120 9.25 0.92 -2.61
C ASN A 120 10.47 1.00 -3.55
N HIS A 121 10.65 2.15 -4.21
CA HIS A 121 11.78 2.41 -5.11
C HIS A 121 13.02 3.02 -4.42
N THR A 122 12.96 3.25 -3.10
CA THR A 122 14.02 3.98 -2.39
C THR A 122 15.02 3.03 -1.72
N ILE A 123 14.57 1.84 -1.34
CA ILE A 123 15.34 0.88 -0.57
C ILE A 123 15.85 -0.21 -1.50
N ASN A 124 17.18 -0.38 -1.53
CA ASN A 124 17.80 -1.56 -2.12
C ASN A 124 18.17 -2.55 -1.01
N PRO A 125 17.64 -3.78 -1.00
CA PRO A 125 17.86 -4.74 0.09
C PRO A 125 19.29 -5.32 0.14
N THR A 126 20.16 -5.01 -0.83
CA THR A 126 21.52 -5.54 -0.90
C THR A 126 22.34 -5.16 0.34
N LEU A 127 22.81 -6.15 1.10
CA LEU A 127 23.58 -5.99 2.35
C LEU A 127 22.82 -5.28 3.48
N MET A 128 21.50 -5.11 3.39
CA MET A 128 20.69 -4.55 4.47
C MET A 128 20.07 -5.66 5.31
N THR A 129 19.97 -5.43 6.62
CA THR A 129 19.18 -6.30 7.50
C THR A 129 17.69 -6.01 7.33
N PHE A 130 16.83 -7.01 7.57
CA PHE A 130 15.38 -6.79 7.54
C PHE A 130 14.94 -5.74 8.57
N ASP A 131 15.59 -5.66 9.74
CA ASP A 131 15.30 -4.62 10.72
C ASP A 131 15.53 -3.22 10.15
N SER A 132 16.64 -3.02 9.40
CA SER A 132 16.95 -1.74 8.75
C SER A 132 15.97 -1.41 7.62
N ILE A 133 15.48 -2.42 6.90
CA ILE A 133 14.47 -2.22 5.86
C ILE A 133 13.14 -1.81 6.51
N ILE A 134 12.70 -2.54 7.55
CA ILE A 134 11.48 -2.27 8.29
C ILE A 134 11.52 -0.85 8.87
N SER A 135 12.62 -0.46 9.53
CA SER A 135 12.76 0.88 10.11
C SER A 135 12.71 2.00 9.07
N ASN A 136 13.24 1.79 7.87
CA ASN A 136 13.15 2.77 6.78
C ASN A 136 11.75 2.85 6.16
N LEU A 137 10.99 1.74 6.17
CA LEU A 137 9.62 1.72 5.69
C LEU A 137 8.66 2.41 6.65
N THR A 138 8.81 2.18 7.97
CA THR A 138 7.93 2.71 9.03
C THR A 138 8.39 4.03 9.63
N GLY A 139 9.67 4.35 9.52
CA GLY A 139 10.24 5.56 10.11
C GLY A 139 9.71 6.86 9.50
N LYS A 140 10.13 7.99 10.06
CA LYS A 140 9.71 9.32 9.61
C LYS A 140 10.05 9.52 8.13
N GLY A 141 9.01 9.77 7.32
CA GLY A 141 9.15 9.95 5.87
C GLY A 141 9.32 8.65 5.08
N GLY A 142 9.29 7.50 5.76
CA GLY A 142 9.23 6.17 5.15
C GLY A 142 7.98 5.98 4.31
N HIS A 143 8.05 5.00 3.41
CA HIS A 143 6.99 4.78 2.41
C HIS A 143 5.66 4.35 3.05
N LEU A 144 5.69 3.40 3.98
CA LEU A 144 4.49 2.98 4.70
C LEU A 144 3.96 4.09 5.61
N MET A 145 4.84 4.84 6.27
CA MET A 145 4.41 5.99 7.08
C MET A 145 3.66 7.01 6.23
N LYS A 146 4.23 7.43 5.09
CA LYS A 146 3.56 8.35 4.15
C LYS A 146 2.20 7.79 3.70
N TRP A 147 2.16 6.52 3.32
CA TRP A 147 0.94 5.85 2.88
C TRP A 147 -0.13 5.79 3.97
N TRP A 148 0.23 5.46 5.21
CA TRP A 148 -0.71 5.47 6.32
C TRP A 148 -1.26 6.87 6.56
N THR A 149 -0.41 7.91 6.54
CA THR A 149 -0.89 9.28 6.76
C THR A 149 -1.89 9.78 5.72
N THR A 150 -1.92 9.21 4.51
CA THR A 150 -2.94 9.56 3.50
C THR A 150 -4.26 8.81 3.71
N MET A 151 -4.25 7.67 4.40
CA MET A 151 -5.43 6.85 4.66
C MET A 151 -6.08 7.11 6.03
N LEU A 152 -5.33 7.64 6.97
CA LEU A 152 -5.77 7.88 8.35
C LEU A 152 -6.62 9.15 8.44
N GLN A 153 -7.76 9.07 9.14
CA GLN A 153 -8.52 10.26 9.51
C GLN A 153 -7.78 11.02 10.62
N THR A 154 -7.82 12.35 10.59
CA THR A 154 -7.14 13.22 11.57
C THR A 154 -8.13 14.02 12.40
N PRO A 155 -8.92 13.39 13.30
CA PRO A 155 -9.75 14.12 14.23
C PRO A 155 -8.91 15.05 15.12
N SER A 156 -9.48 16.20 15.43
CA SER A 156 -8.90 17.18 16.34
C SER A 156 -9.42 17.00 17.75
N VAL A 157 -8.52 17.01 18.73
CA VAL A 157 -8.83 17.16 20.15
C VAL A 157 -8.52 18.60 20.54
N SER A 158 -9.41 19.22 21.30
CA SER A 158 -9.23 20.55 21.88
C SER A 158 -9.22 20.47 23.40
N ASP A 159 -8.30 21.19 24.02
CA ASP A 159 -8.21 21.39 25.48
C ASP A 159 -8.13 20.10 26.31
N GLU A 160 -7.42 19.09 25.81
CA GLU A 160 -7.13 17.87 26.57
C GLU A 160 -6.15 18.16 27.71
N SER A 161 -6.46 17.72 28.93
CA SER A 161 -5.50 17.80 30.03
C SER A 161 -4.31 16.88 29.77
N VAL A 162 -3.09 17.41 29.81
CA VAL A 162 -1.88 16.58 29.64
C VAL A 162 -1.65 15.77 30.92
N SER A 163 -1.65 14.45 30.80
CA SER A 163 -1.45 13.54 31.93
C SER A 163 0.04 13.48 32.29
N GLY A 164 0.45 13.93 33.47
CA GLY A 164 1.88 14.00 33.79
C GLY A 164 2.21 14.67 35.11
N THR A 165 3.50 14.82 35.35
CA THR A 165 4.02 15.55 36.51
C THR A 165 4.59 16.87 36.02
N PHE A 166 3.91 17.97 36.37
CA PHE A 166 4.34 19.33 36.09
C PHE A 166 4.58 20.07 37.41
N ASP A 167 5.69 20.78 37.48
CA ASP A 167 6.04 21.69 38.57
C ASP A 167 5.87 23.15 38.12
N THR A 168 6.45 24.09 38.88
CA THR A 168 6.33 25.52 38.60
C THR A 168 7.22 26.03 37.47
N THR A 169 8.15 25.21 36.97
CA THR A 169 9.17 25.55 35.96
C THR A 169 9.15 24.65 34.73
N GLY A 170 8.48 23.50 34.78
CA GLY A 170 8.39 22.57 33.67
C GLY A 170 7.77 21.24 34.08
N GLY A 171 8.00 20.21 33.27
CA GLY A 171 7.58 18.86 33.60
C GLY A 171 7.48 17.96 32.39
N SER A 172 7.01 16.74 32.62
CA SER A 172 6.79 15.75 31.57
C SER A 172 5.43 15.10 31.72
N GLY A 173 4.85 14.69 30.60
CA GLY A 173 3.55 14.02 30.55
C GLY A 173 3.32 13.30 29.24
N THR A 174 2.12 12.78 29.08
CA THR A 174 1.67 12.02 27.91
C THR A 174 0.30 12.50 27.46
N LEU A 175 0.11 12.56 26.15
CA LEU A 175 -1.17 12.79 25.50
C LEU A 175 -1.90 11.46 25.32
N ALA A 176 -3.23 11.46 25.46
CA ALA A 176 -4.03 10.24 25.49
C ALA A 176 -4.21 9.60 24.11
N HIS A 177 -4.27 10.41 23.05
CA HIS A 177 -4.50 9.94 21.69
C HIS A 177 -3.20 9.95 20.90
N VAL A 178 -2.73 8.76 20.56
CA VAL A 178 -1.53 8.55 19.74
C VAL A 178 -1.87 7.59 18.62
N PRO A 179 -1.23 7.70 17.44
CA PRO A 179 -0.14 8.63 17.11
C PRO A 179 -0.63 10.01 16.63
N ILE A 180 0.16 11.05 16.91
CA ILE A 180 -0.17 12.47 16.69
C ILE A 180 0.28 12.93 15.31
N VAL A 181 -0.48 13.84 14.69
CA VAL A 181 -0.12 14.47 13.42
C VAL A 181 0.97 15.54 13.66
N PRO A 182 2.17 15.42 13.07
CA PRO A 182 3.24 16.39 13.26
C PRO A 182 2.84 17.81 12.84
N GLY A 183 3.21 18.80 13.64
CA GLY A 183 2.94 20.22 13.39
C GLY A 183 1.57 20.70 13.85
N THR A 184 0.72 19.81 14.39
CA THR A 184 -0.63 20.17 14.84
C THR A 184 -0.73 20.43 16.33
N VAL A 185 0.32 20.11 17.10
CA VAL A 185 0.30 20.19 18.56
C VAL A 185 0.44 21.64 19.02
N SER A 186 -0.49 22.07 19.85
CA SER A 186 -0.44 23.33 20.58
C SER A 186 -0.72 23.05 22.06
N ILE A 187 0.24 23.35 22.92
CA ILE A 187 0.11 23.14 24.38
C ILE A 187 0.00 24.49 25.07
N THR A 188 -1.04 24.66 25.86
CA THR A 188 -1.33 25.87 26.62
C THR A 188 -1.11 25.60 28.10
N VAL A 189 -0.23 26.37 28.71
CA VAL A 189 0.06 26.32 30.15
C VAL A 189 -0.44 27.60 30.78
N THR A 190 -1.40 27.49 31.70
CA THR A 190 -1.98 28.65 32.38
C THR A 190 -1.76 28.55 33.88
N GLY A 191 -1.24 29.62 34.47
CA GLY A 191 -0.97 29.71 35.91
C GLY A 191 -0.71 31.15 36.35
N THR A 192 -0.53 31.37 37.64
CA THR A 192 -0.23 32.70 38.19
C THR A 192 1.28 32.89 38.31
N SER A 193 1.79 34.03 37.83
CA SER A 193 3.19 34.42 38.02
C SER A 193 3.28 35.94 38.15
N GLY A 194 3.87 36.41 39.26
CA GLY A 194 3.94 37.83 39.58
C GLY A 194 2.58 38.44 39.94
N GLY A 195 1.71 37.67 40.59
CA GLY A 195 0.37 38.11 41.00
C GLY A 195 -0.66 38.30 39.88
N SER A 196 -0.33 37.91 38.64
CA SER A 196 -1.24 37.95 37.48
C SER A 196 -1.28 36.60 36.77
N GLN A 197 -2.42 36.27 36.14
CA GLN A 197 -2.53 35.09 35.30
C GLN A 197 -1.65 35.25 34.06
N LYS A 198 -0.81 34.24 33.80
CA LYS A 198 0.08 34.15 32.64
C LYS A 198 -0.23 32.87 31.87
N THR A 199 -0.16 32.98 30.56
CA THR A 199 -0.34 31.86 29.64
C THR A 199 0.91 31.71 28.78
N VAL A 200 1.47 30.49 28.78
CA VAL A 200 2.57 30.09 27.90
C VAL A 200 2.01 29.13 26.87
N ILE A 201 2.20 29.45 25.59
CA ILE A 201 1.74 28.64 24.47
C ILE A 201 2.96 28.05 23.80
N PHE A 202 2.97 26.73 23.67
CA PHE A 202 3.98 25.94 22.97
C PHE A 202 3.44 25.53 21.62
N THR A 203 4.13 25.91 20.55
CA THR A 203 3.76 25.57 19.18
C THR A 203 4.74 24.54 18.61
N ASP A 204 4.19 23.52 17.97
CA ASP A 204 4.95 22.46 17.32
C ASP A 204 5.56 22.91 15.99
N ASN A 205 6.83 22.57 15.79
CA ASN A 205 7.57 22.82 14.56
C ASN A 205 7.46 21.66 13.53
N GLY A 206 6.73 20.58 13.86
CA GLY A 206 6.61 19.38 13.01
C GLY A 206 7.82 18.45 13.05
N ASN A 207 8.81 18.76 13.87
CA ASN A 207 10.06 18.01 14.04
C ASN A 207 10.29 17.53 15.48
N GLY A 208 9.22 17.42 16.28
CA GLY A 208 9.29 16.91 17.65
C GLY A 208 9.82 17.94 18.65
N THR A 209 9.96 19.20 18.25
CA THR A 209 10.36 20.30 19.15
C THR A 209 9.22 21.30 19.28
N LEU A 210 8.95 21.70 20.51
CA LEU A 210 7.95 22.69 20.85
C LEU A 210 8.65 24.00 21.22
N THR A 211 8.26 25.10 20.58
CA THR A 211 8.78 26.44 20.90
C THR A 211 7.71 27.21 21.65
N GLY A 212 8.05 27.73 22.82
CA GLY A 212 7.12 28.56 23.58
C GLY A 212 7.13 30.03 23.15
N ASN A 213 6.02 30.72 23.34
CA ASN A 213 5.88 32.15 23.10
C ASN A 213 6.63 33.04 24.11
N GLN A 214 7.19 32.47 25.18
CA GLN A 214 8.00 33.18 26.17
C GLN A 214 9.48 32.84 26.01
N THR A 215 10.34 33.82 26.29
CA THR A 215 11.79 33.63 26.20
C THR A 215 12.22 32.55 27.19
N GLY A 216 12.92 31.52 26.70
CA GLY A 216 13.35 30.36 27.50
C GLY A 216 12.34 29.22 27.57
N SER A 217 11.13 29.36 27.01
CA SER A 217 10.18 28.26 26.93
C SER A 217 10.52 27.32 25.77
N SER A 218 10.76 26.06 26.10
CA SER A 218 11.07 25.01 25.12
C SER A 218 10.44 23.67 25.52
N GLY A 219 10.29 22.76 24.57
CA GLY A 219 9.81 21.42 24.86
C GLY A 219 10.05 20.45 23.72
N THR A 220 9.69 19.19 23.95
CA THR A 220 9.75 18.13 22.96
C THR A 220 8.44 17.34 22.96
N ILE A 221 8.08 16.81 21.80
CA ILE A 221 6.95 15.91 21.61
C ILE A 221 7.40 14.68 20.81
N ASP A 222 7.05 13.50 21.32
CA ASP A 222 7.10 12.26 20.56
C ASP A 222 5.71 11.98 19.97
N TYR A 223 5.63 11.95 18.64
CA TYR A 223 4.36 11.76 17.94
C TYR A 223 3.82 10.33 18.00
N GLU A 224 4.68 9.34 18.31
CA GLU A 224 4.28 7.94 18.37
C GLU A 224 3.84 7.54 19.77
N THR A 225 4.56 8.01 20.79
CA THR A 225 4.27 7.70 22.19
C THR A 225 3.42 8.76 22.88
N GLY A 226 3.27 9.94 22.28
CA GLY A 226 2.57 11.07 22.88
C GLY A 226 3.32 11.70 24.06
N ALA A 227 4.58 11.31 24.29
CA ALA A 227 5.40 11.82 25.37
C ALA A 227 5.78 13.29 25.13
N VAL A 228 5.48 14.14 26.09
CA VAL A 228 5.74 15.57 26.09
C VAL A 228 6.68 15.92 27.22
N THR A 229 7.69 16.75 26.94
CA THR A 229 8.51 17.40 27.97
C THR A 229 8.50 18.91 27.75
N LEU A 230 8.27 19.70 28.79
CA LEU A 230 8.14 21.15 28.72
C LEU A 230 9.05 21.83 29.75
N THR A 231 9.62 22.95 29.35
CA THR A 231 10.29 23.92 30.22
C THR A 231 9.55 25.24 30.04
N PHE A 232 8.95 25.73 31.12
CA PHE A 232 8.25 27.00 31.17
C PHE A 232 9.30 28.08 31.38
N GLY A 233 9.52 28.97 30.40
CA GLY A 233 10.51 30.06 30.44
C GLY A 233 10.23 31.14 31.51
N LEU A 234 9.42 30.82 32.51
CA LEU A 234 9.07 31.61 33.68
C LEU A 234 8.64 30.67 34.82
N THR A 235 8.73 31.14 36.06
CA THR A 235 8.31 30.36 37.24
C THR A 235 6.89 30.73 37.65
N PHE A 236 6.02 29.73 37.76
CA PHE A 236 4.67 29.87 38.31
C PHE A 236 4.66 29.78 39.84
N GLU A 237 3.66 30.39 40.49
CA GLU A 237 3.52 30.40 41.95
C GLU A 237 2.91 29.10 42.51
N SER A 238 2.26 28.31 41.66
CA SER A 238 1.70 26.98 41.96
C SER A 238 1.70 26.13 40.68
N THR A 239 1.41 24.82 40.80
CA THR A 239 1.34 23.92 39.65
C THR A 239 0.35 24.44 38.60
N PRO A 240 0.80 24.79 37.39
CA PRO A 240 -0.07 25.35 36.37
C PRO A 240 -0.95 24.27 35.72
N THR A 241 -2.06 24.68 35.11
CA THR A 241 -2.89 23.79 34.30
C THR A 241 -2.28 23.68 32.89
N VAL A 242 -2.04 22.45 32.45
CA VAL A 242 -1.46 22.15 31.13
C VAL A 242 -2.52 21.46 30.27
N THR A 243 -2.97 22.13 29.22
CA THR A 243 -3.92 21.58 28.23
C THR A 243 -3.28 21.53 26.84
N ALA A 244 -3.69 20.58 26.02
CA ALA A 244 -3.19 20.38 24.67
C ALA A 244 -4.34 20.31 23.67
N SER A 245 -4.12 20.94 22.51
CA SER A 245 -4.96 20.79 21.34
C SER A 245 -4.10 20.26 20.19
N TYR A 246 -4.55 19.17 19.56
CA TYR A 246 -3.77 18.48 18.53
C TYR A 246 -4.67 17.60 17.65
N GLN A 247 -4.14 17.17 16.51
CA GLN A 247 -4.77 16.13 15.70
C GLN A 247 -4.03 14.82 15.89
N TYR A 248 -4.76 13.71 15.86
CA TYR A 248 -4.19 12.37 15.93
C TYR A 248 -4.73 11.51 14.80
N TYR A 249 -3.98 10.48 14.42
CA TYR A 249 -4.40 9.56 13.40
C TYR A 249 -5.33 8.48 13.96
N VAL A 250 -6.45 8.23 13.28
CA VAL A 250 -7.37 7.12 13.57
C VAL A 250 -7.33 6.10 12.45
N GLY A 251 -7.01 4.85 12.82
CA GLY A 251 -6.96 3.68 11.96
C GLY A 251 -5.79 2.77 12.31
N THR A 252 -5.74 1.60 11.68
CA THR A 252 -4.69 0.60 11.93
C THR A 252 -3.50 0.82 11.01
N ARG A 253 -2.28 0.78 11.54
CA ARG A 253 -1.02 0.82 10.77
C ARG A 253 -0.65 -0.54 10.18
N THR A 254 -1.64 -1.29 9.69
CA THR A 254 -1.36 -2.53 8.96
C THR A 254 -1.14 -2.18 7.50
N GLY A 255 -0.03 -2.63 6.93
CA GLY A 255 0.37 -2.28 5.57
C GLY A 255 1.32 -3.30 4.97
N ALA A 256 1.30 -3.44 3.66
CA ALA A 256 2.15 -4.31 2.88
C ALA A 256 2.87 -3.48 1.81
N VAL A 257 4.16 -3.69 1.65
CA VAL A 257 4.99 -3.01 0.66
C VAL A 257 5.92 -4.01 0.00
N LEU A 258 6.10 -3.88 -1.30
CA LEU A 258 7.04 -4.71 -2.05
C LEU A 258 8.38 -3.98 -2.15
N VAL A 259 9.44 -4.60 -1.63
CA VAL A 259 10.82 -4.09 -1.76
C VAL A 259 11.54 -4.98 -2.78
N ILE A 260 12.01 -4.38 -3.87
CA ILE A 260 12.60 -5.11 -4.99
C ILE A 260 14.12 -4.96 -4.98
N GLN A 261 14.82 -6.08 -5.17
CA GLN A 261 16.24 -6.07 -5.44
C GLN A 261 16.51 -5.71 -6.89
N ASN A 262 17.42 -4.76 -7.11
CA ASN A 262 17.78 -4.25 -8.43
C ASN A 262 16.60 -3.58 -9.16
N ASP A 263 15.75 -2.89 -8.40
CA ASP A 263 14.63 -2.10 -8.90
C ASP A 263 15.07 -1.13 -10.00
N ASN A 264 14.37 -1.19 -11.14
CA ASN A 264 14.60 -0.35 -12.30
C ASN A 264 13.76 0.97 -12.24
N GLY A 265 12.93 1.13 -11.20
CA GLY A 265 12.08 2.30 -10.98
C GLY A 265 10.71 2.22 -11.65
N ASP A 266 10.31 1.04 -12.13
CA ASP A 266 8.97 0.78 -12.65
C ASP A 266 8.05 0.13 -11.60
N ASP A 267 6.73 0.24 -11.80
CA ASP A 267 5.74 -0.33 -10.88
C ASP A 267 5.47 -1.83 -11.14
N SER A 268 6.50 -2.60 -11.52
CA SER A 268 6.38 -4.02 -11.81
C SER A 268 7.45 -4.86 -11.14
N LEU A 269 7.19 -6.16 -11.01
CA LEU A 269 8.19 -7.14 -10.62
C LEU A 269 8.63 -7.87 -11.89
N ASP A 270 9.88 -7.68 -12.31
CA ASP A 270 10.44 -8.31 -13.50
C ASP A 270 10.92 -9.76 -13.27
N PHE A 271 11.11 -10.50 -14.36
CA PHE A 271 11.63 -11.88 -14.35
C PHE A 271 13.02 -12.03 -13.72
N TYR A 272 13.86 -11.00 -13.81
CA TYR A 272 15.22 -11.02 -13.25
C TYR A 272 15.30 -10.35 -11.88
N GLU A 273 14.18 -9.89 -11.35
CA GLU A 273 14.10 -9.23 -10.05
C GLU A 273 13.59 -10.20 -8.99
N LYS A 274 13.99 -9.93 -7.75
CA LYS A 274 13.48 -10.61 -6.57
C LYS A 274 12.89 -9.60 -5.63
N GLY A 275 11.69 -9.86 -5.15
CA GLY A 275 10.98 -8.98 -4.24
C GLY A 275 10.84 -9.59 -2.85
N TYR A 276 10.79 -8.74 -1.84
CA TYR A 276 10.29 -9.10 -0.51
C TYR A 276 8.99 -8.33 -0.28
N LEU A 277 7.88 -9.05 -0.20
CA LEU A 277 6.63 -8.47 0.28
C LEU A 277 6.70 -8.43 1.80
N ILE A 278 6.82 -7.22 2.35
CA ILE A 278 6.91 -6.99 3.79
C ILE A 278 5.55 -6.50 4.26
N ILE A 279 4.92 -7.28 5.12
CA ILE A 279 3.63 -7.00 5.74
C ILE A 279 3.89 -6.63 7.20
N ILE A 280 3.52 -5.42 7.58
CA ILE A 280 3.60 -4.90 8.93
C ILE A 280 2.19 -4.91 9.52
N LEU A 281 2.05 -5.48 10.71
CA LEU A 281 0.80 -5.59 11.44
C LEU A 281 0.74 -4.54 12.53
N ASP A 282 -0.39 -3.84 12.60
CA ASP A 282 -0.73 -2.97 13.72
C ASP A 282 -0.75 -3.75 15.04
N ALA A 283 -0.43 -3.09 16.16
CA ALA A 283 -0.41 -3.72 17.48
C ALA A 283 -1.74 -4.42 17.84
N SER A 284 -2.87 -3.90 17.38
CA SER A 284 -4.20 -4.49 17.59
C SER A 284 -4.50 -5.72 16.72
N GLN A 285 -3.71 -5.93 15.66
CA GLN A 285 -3.91 -6.93 14.60
C GLN A 285 -2.79 -7.96 14.48
N ARG A 286 -1.86 -7.99 15.44
CA ARG A 286 -0.76 -8.97 15.46
C ARG A 286 -1.26 -10.40 15.50
N ALA A 287 -0.55 -11.29 14.81
CA ALA A 287 -0.89 -12.71 14.82
C ALA A 287 -0.39 -13.37 16.11
N GLN A 288 -1.27 -14.14 16.73
CA GLN A 288 -1.01 -14.84 17.98
C GLN A 288 -0.58 -16.30 17.69
N PRO A 289 -0.01 -17.01 18.67
CA PRO A 289 0.37 -18.40 18.48
C PRO A 289 -0.82 -19.24 18.04
N ARG A 290 -0.58 -20.16 17.10
CA ARG A 290 -1.59 -21.07 16.51
C ARG A 290 -2.64 -20.38 15.64
N ASP A 291 -2.56 -19.07 15.41
CA ASP A 291 -3.42 -18.42 14.42
C ASP A 291 -3.10 -18.92 13.02
N ASN A 292 -4.14 -19.19 12.23
CA ASN A 292 -4.00 -19.40 10.80
C ASN A 292 -3.99 -18.03 10.11
N VAL A 293 -2.89 -17.75 9.40
CA VAL A 293 -2.74 -16.57 8.57
C VAL A 293 -2.97 -16.96 7.12
N LEU A 294 -3.85 -16.23 6.44
CA LEU A 294 -4.07 -16.32 5.00
C LEU A 294 -3.75 -14.96 4.39
N VAL A 295 -2.77 -14.93 3.50
CA VAL A 295 -2.41 -13.78 2.67
C VAL A 295 -2.81 -14.10 1.24
N GLU A 296 -3.54 -13.20 0.60
CA GLU A 296 -3.93 -13.34 -0.79
C GLU A 296 -3.50 -12.10 -1.59
N ILE A 297 -2.68 -12.33 -2.60
CA ILE A 297 -2.15 -11.31 -3.50
C ILE A 297 -2.88 -11.46 -4.83
N ARG A 298 -3.59 -10.40 -5.24
CA ARG A 298 -4.39 -10.34 -6.47
C ARG A 298 -3.85 -9.25 -7.39
N PRO A 299 -3.02 -9.60 -8.38
CA PRO A 299 -2.64 -8.70 -9.46
C PRO A 299 -3.81 -8.44 -10.44
N GLU A 300 -3.76 -7.36 -11.21
CA GLU A 300 -4.87 -6.89 -12.06
C GLU A 300 -5.34 -7.92 -13.11
N LYS A 301 -4.40 -8.58 -13.79
CA LYS A 301 -4.65 -9.41 -14.99
C LYS A 301 -4.07 -10.81 -14.87
N SER A 302 -4.19 -11.41 -13.69
CA SER A 302 -3.57 -12.71 -13.40
C SER A 302 -4.29 -13.43 -12.26
N ALA A 303 -4.08 -14.74 -12.16
CA ALA A 303 -4.62 -15.51 -11.04
C ALA A 303 -3.94 -15.11 -9.72
N PRO A 304 -4.70 -15.10 -8.60
CA PRO A 304 -4.16 -14.78 -7.28
C PRO A 304 -3.08 -15.76 -6.83
N LEU A 305 -2.14 -15.25 -6.04
CA LEU A 305 -1.27 -16.06 -5.19
C LEU A 305 -1.85 -16.10 -3.77
N SER A 306 -2.23 -17.29 -3.32
CA SER A 306 -2.73 -17.52 -1.96
C SER A 306 -1.66 -18.23 -1.12
N ILE A 307 -1.35 -17.67 0.04
CA ILE A 307 -0.34 -18.16 0.98
C ILE A 307 -1.04 -18.37 2.32
N SER A 308 -0.95 -19.57 2.88
CA SER A 308 -1.54 -19.89 4.17
C SER A 308 -0.55 -20.64 5.05
N PHE A 309 -0.43 -20.20 6.29
CA PHE A 309 0.44 -20.83 7.29
C PHE A 309 -0.14 -20.66 8.69
N VAL A 310 0.37 -21.46 9.63
CA VAL A 310 -0.01 -21.39 11.05
C VAL A 310 1.16 -20.83 11.84
N VAL A 311 0.89 -19.84 12.68
CA VAL A 311 1.91 -19.26 13.57
C VAL A 311 2.35 -20.30 14.61
N PRO A 312 3.66 -20.53 14.80
CA PRO A 312 4.18 -21.44 15.81
C PRO A 312 3.70 -21.13 17.23
N GLU A 313 3.74 -22.13 18.10
CA GLU A 313 3.25 -22.02 19.48
C GLU A 313 4.09 -21.09 20.37
N ALA A 314 5.41 -21.07 20.16
CA ALA A 314 6.33 -20.31 20.99
C ALA A 314 7.36 -19.63 20.09
N ILE A 315 7.45 -18.30 20.23
CA ILE A 315 8.45 -17.49 19.54
C ILE A 315 9.02 -16.47 20.54
N PRO A 316 10.35 -16.44 20.75
CA PRO A 316 10.99 -15.43 21.60
C PRO A 316 10.67 -14.01 21.13
N ALA A 317 10.66 -13.05 22.05
CA ALA A 317 10.56 -11.63 21.67
C ALA A 317 11.75 -11.22 20.78
N ASP A 318 11.52 -10.24 19.91
CA ASP A 318 12.52 -9.67 18.99
C ASP A 318 13.24 -10.69 18.07
N SER A 319 12.64 -11.85 17.79
CA SER A 319 13.28 -12.91 17.02
C SER A 319 12.69 -13.08 15.62
N TYR A 320 13.51 -13.64 14.72
CA TYR A 320 13.09 -14.09 13.40
C TYR A 320 12.85 -15.60 13.42
N VAL A 321 11.71 -16.02 12.90
CA VAL A 321 11.35 -17.43 12.72
C VAL A 321 11.02 -17.69 11.27
N THR A 322 11.56 -18.76 10.72
CA THR A 322 11.26 -19.20 9.36
C THR A 322 10.12 -20.21 9.36
N LEU A 323 9.27 -20.11 8.35
CA LEU A 323 8.28 -21.10 8.00
C LEU A 323 8.67 -21.69 6.65
N ASP A 324 8.84 -23.00 6.64
CA ASP A 324 9.12 -23.79 5.44
C ASP A 324 7.83 -24.32 4.79
#